data_AF-A0A482ZWQ8-F1
#
_entry.id   AF-A0A482ZWQ8-F1
#
_cell.length_a   1.000
_cell.length_b   1.000
_cell.length_c   1.000
_cell.angle_alpha   90.00
_cell.angle_beta   90.00
_cell.angle_gamma   90.00
#
_symmetry.space_group_name_H-M   'P 1'
#
loop_
_entity.id
_entity.type
_entity.pdbx_description
1 polymer ?
#
loop_
_entity_poly.entity_id
_entity_poly.type
_entity_poly.pdbx_seq_one_letter_code
_entity_poly.pdbx_strand_id
1 'polypeptide(L)'
;MQRSLEDIEQPFITLSEPTCGAGGMVLAFVKVMIAHGHNPARKLWVQCTDIDRLTALMCYVQLSLWHVPAQVVVGNSLTLETREVFYTPAHYMGL
;
A
#
# COMPACT_ATOMS: atom_id res chain seq x y z
N MET A 1 -3.11 -17.53 7.42
CA MET A 1 -4.11 -17.13 8.44
C MET A 1 -4.64 -15.76 8.06
N GLN A 2 -5.71 -15.72 7.27
CA GLN A 2 -6.30 -14.49 6.74
C GLN A 2 -7.45 -14.13 7.68
N ARG A 3 -7.22 -13.20 8.61
CA ARG A 3 -8.28 -12.75 9.55
C ARG A 3 -9.28 -11.90 8.76
N SER A 4 -10.58 -12.11 9.00
CA SER A 4 -11.63 -11.31 8.37
C SER A 4 -11.50 -9.85 8.81
N LEU A 5 -11.83 -8.92 7.90
CA LEU A 5 -11.84 -7.49 8.19
C LEU A 5 -13.03 -7.08 9.08
N GLU A 6 -13.90 -8.03 9.42
CA GLU A 6 -15.06 -7.89 10.29
C GLU A 6 -14.66 -7.63 11.77
N ASP A 7 -13.50 -8.14 12.19
CA ASP A 7 -13.03 -8.12 13.59
C ASP A 7 -11.65 -7.42 13.76
N ILE A 8 -11.39 -6.33 13.03
CA ILE A 8 -10.14 -5.57 13.21
C ILE A 8 -10.22 -4.74 14.50
N GLU A 9 -9.83 -5.35 15.62
CA GLU A 9 -9.57 -4.63 16.88
C GLU A 9 -8.31 -3.76 16.82
N GLN A 10 -7.45 -4.02 15.83
CA GLN A 10 -6.17 -3.32 15.68
C GLN A 10 -6.40 -1.86 15.26
N PRO A 11 -5.80 -0.89 15.95
CA PRO A 11 -5.99 0.52 15.60
C PRO A 11 -5.41 0.85 14.22
N PHE A 12 -4.42 0.07 13.77
CA PHE A 12 -3.64 0.34 12.57
C PHE A 12 -3.07 -0.94 11.94
N ILE A 13 -3.01 -0.98 10.62
CA ILE A 13 -2.54 -2.10 9.82
C ILE A 13 -1.35 -1.64 8.98
N THR A 14 -0.28 -2.42 8.96
CA THR A 14 0.78 -2.30 7.96
C THR A 14 0.64 -3.43 6.94
N LEU A 15 0.67 -3.07 5.66
CA LEU A 15 0.56 -4.02 4.56
C LEU A 15 1.85 -3.98 3.73
N SER A 16 2.44 -5.14 3.47
CA SER A 16 3.60 -5.27 2.58
C SER A 16 3.18 -6.01 1.32
N GLU A 17 3.48 -5.43 0.17
CA GLU A 17 3.26 -6.03 -1.14
C GLU A 17 4.59 -6.05 -1.92
N PRO A 18 5.32 -7.19 -1.94
CA PRO A 18 6.69 -7.26 -2.45
C PRO A 18 6.80 -7.34 -3.98
N THR A 19 5.68 -7.50 -4.71
CA THR A 19 5.65 -7.55 -6.18
C THR A 19 4.41 -6.83 -6.68
N CYS A 20 4.34 -5.53 -6.40
CA CYS A 20 3.09 -4.80 -6.38
C CYS A 20 2.41 -4.61 -7.74
N GLY A 21 3.15 -4.76 -8.85
CA GLY A 21 2.67 -4.40 -10.17
C GLY A 21 2.10 -2.98 -10.14
N ALA A 22 0.90 -2.79 -10.69
CA ALA A 22 0.17 -1.52 -10.61
C ALA A 22 -0.59 -1.29 -9.28
N GLY A 23 -0.35 -2.09 -8.23
CA GLY A 23 -0.96 -1.97 -6.90
C GLY A 23 -2.33 -2.64 -6.74
N GLY A 24 -2.72 -3.55 -7.64
CA GLY A 24 -4.07 -4.12 -7.69
C GLY A 24 -4.52 -4.84 -6.40
N MET A 25 -3.62 -5.62 -5.78
CA MET A 25 -3.92 -6.32 -4.53
C MET A 25 -4.14 -5.36 -3.35
N VAL A 26 -3.35 -4.28 -3.30
CA VAL A 26 -3.51 -3.23 -2.28
C VAL A 26 -4.84 -2.50 -2.46
N LEU A 27 -5.20 -2.13 -3.69
CA LEU A 27 -6.48 -1.50 -3.96
C LEU A 27 -7.67 -2.42 -3.64
N ALA A 28 -7.54 -3.72 -3.88
CA ALA A 28 -8.55 -4.70 -3.47
C ALA A 28 -8.71 -4.73 -1.94
N PHE A 29 -7.61 -4.78 -1.20
CA PHE A 29 -7.62 -4.70 0.27
C PHE A 29 -8.30 -3.43 0.77
N VAL A 30 -7.92 -2.27 0.20
CA VAL A 30 -8.52 -0.96 0.50
C VAL A 30 -10.03 -0.94 0.25
N LYS A 31 -10.50 -1.51 -0.88
CA LYS A 31 -11.93 -1.63 -1.17
C LYS A 31 -12.66 -2.43 -0.10
N VAL A 32 -12.09 -3.55 0.36
CA VAL A 32 -12.72 -4.35 1.40
C VAL A 32 -12.72 -3.62 2.75
N MET A 33 -11.66 -2.89 3.11
CA MET A 33 -11.65 -2.03 4.31
C MET A 33 -12.78 -0.99 4.28
N ILE A 34 -12.94 -0.30 3.15
CA ILE A 34 -13.99 0.71 2.98
C ILE A 34 -15.38 0.07 3.09
N ALA A 35 -15.58 -1.11 2.48
CA ALA A 35 -16.84 -1.84 2.56
C ALA A 35 -17.22 -2.24 4.01
N HIS A 36 -16.24 -2.41 4.89
CA HIS A 36 -16.44 -2.69 6.32
C HIS A 36 -16.41 -1.41 7.19
N GLY A 37 -16.50 -0.22 6.58
CA GLY A 37 -16.58 1.06 7.30
C GLY A 37 -15.26 1.54 7.92
N HIS A 38 -14.12 0.97 7.52
CA HIS A 38 -12.81 1.41 7.97
C HIS A 38 -12.22 2.46 7.01
N ASN A 39 -11.72 3.57 7.56
CA ASN A 39 -11.01 4.60 6.79
C ASN A 39 -9.54 4.17 6.57
N PRO A 40 -9.12 3.83 5.33
CA PRO A 40 -7.75 3.39 5.05
C PRO A 40 -6.71 4.47 5.37
N ALA A 41 -7.05 5.75 5.14
CA ALA A 41 -6.11 6.86 5.36
C ALA A 41 -5.68 7.01 6.83
N ARG A 42 -6.45 6.48 7.78
CA ARG A 42 -6.15 6.52 9.22
C ARG A 42 -5.75 5.18 9.82
N LYS A 43 -6.03 4.08 9.11
CA LYS A 43 -5.88 2.73 9.63
C LYS A 43 -4.92 1.85 8.82
N LEU A 44 -4.37 2.35 7.71
CA LEU A 44 -3.52 1.58 6.82
C LEU A 44 -2.27 2.37 6.47
N TRP A 45 -1.12 1.69 6.51
CA TRP A 45 0.07 2.11 5.78
C TRP A 45 0.61 0.96 4.95
N VAL A 46 1.02 1.24 3.72
CA VAL A 46 1.43 0.23 2.75
C VAL A 46 2.88 0.42 2.32
N GLN A 47 3.66 -0.65 2.32
CA GLN A 47 4.90 -0.72 1.57
C GLN A 47 4.70 -1.58 0.33
N CYS A 48 5.00 -1.02 -0.83
CA CYS A 48 4.95 -1.71 -2.11
C CYS A 48 6.35 -1.77 -2.71
N THR A 49 6.73 -2.89 -3.32
CA THR A 49 7.97 -3.01 -4.08
C THR A 49 7.68 -3.62 -5.45
N ASP A 50 8.34 -3.14 -6.49
CA ASP A 50 8.39 -3.84 -7.79
C ASP A 50 9.76 -3.72 -8.45
N ILE A 51 10.15 -4.76 -9.18
CA ILE A 51 11.40 -4.81 -9.93
C ILE A 51 11.32 -4.00 -11.22
N ASP A 52 10.12 -3.80 -11.77
CA ASP A 52 9.92 -2.92 -12.90
C ASP A 52 9.55 -1.50 -12.42
N ARG A 53 10.28 -0.51 -12.94
CA ARG A 53 10.09 0.89 -12.54
C ARG A 53 8.75 1.45 -13.02
N LEU A 54 8.29 1.05 -14.20
CA LEU A 54 7.05 1.57 -14.78
C LEU A 54 5.85 1.11 -13.95
N THR A 55 5.78 -0.18 -13.61
CA THR A 55 4.69 -0.73 -12.78
C THR A 55 4.70 -0.13 -11.37
N ALA A 56 5.87 0.00 -10.74
CA ALA A 56 6.01 0.69 -9.46
C ALA A 56 5.43 2.12 -9.51
N LEU A 57 5.71 2.89 -10.56
CA LEU A 57 5.15 4.24 -10.71
C LEU A 57 3.64 4.24 -11.00
N MET A 58 3.10 3.23 -11.68
CA MET A 58 1.65 3.03 -11.78
C MET A 58 1.02 2.80 -10.40
N CYS A 59 1.62 1.94 -9.58
CA CYS A 59 1.21 1.70 -8.20
C CYS A 59 1.22 3.01 -7.38
N TYR A 60 2.30 3.80 -7.49
CA TYR A 60 2.41 5.10 -6.84
C TYR A 60 1.26 6.05 -7.20
N VAL A 61 0.93 6.18 -8.49
CA VAL A 61 -0.17 7.04 -8.94
C VAL A 61 -1.51 6.56 -8.39
N GLN A 62 -1.77 5.25 -8.46
CA GLN A 62 -3.03 4.66 -7.98
C GLN A 62 -3.23 4.89 -6.48
N LEU A 63 -2.21 4.61 -5.67
CA LEU A 63 -2.28 4.80 -4.22
C LEU A 63 -2.38 6.28 -3.83
N SER A 64 -1.71 7.17 -4.57
CA SER A 64 -1.83 8.61 -4.38
C SER A 64 -3.25 9.12 -4.65
N LEU A 65 -3.87 8.69 -5.76
CA LEU A 65 -5.23 9.07 -6.13
C LEU A 65 -6.29 8.53 -5.15
N TRP A 66 -6.05 7.35 -4.59
CA TRP A 66 -6.91 6.74 -3.58
C TRP A 66 -6.64 7.24 -2.16
N HIS A 67 -5.72 8.19 -2.00
CA HIS A 67 -5.34 8.75 -0.70
C HIS A 67 -4.91 7.68 0.32
N VAL A 68 -4.13 6.69 -0.15
CA VAL A 68 -3.58 5.61 0.67
C VAL A 68 -2.18 6.00 1.15
N PRO A 69 -1.91 6.05 2.48
CA PRO A 69 -0.58 6.27 3.00
C PRO A 69 0.34 5.11 2.62
N ALA A 70 1.35 5.39 1.80
CA ALA A 70 2.22 4.35 1.28
C ALA A 70 3.62 4.83 0.90
N GLN A 71 4.56 3.88 0.94
CA GLN A 71 5.88 3.91 0.34
C GLN A 71 5.93 2.92 -0.83
N VAL A 72 6.35 3.38 -2.00
CA VAL A 72 6.54 2.55 -3.19
C VAL A 72 8.02 2.51 -3.55
N VAL A 73 8.58 1.31 -3.61
CA VAL A 73 9.99 1.05 -3.85
C VAL A 73 10.17 0.46 -5.25
N VAL A 74 11.09 1.03 -6.02
CA VAL A 74 11.62 0.39 -7.23
C VAL A 74 12.83 -0.41 -6.80
N GLY A 75 12.76 -1.74 -6.87
CA GLY A 75 13.76 -2.57 -6.21
C GLY A 75 13.53 -4.06 -6.39
N ASN A 76 14.47 -4.86 -5.88
CA ASN A 76 14.37 -6.31 -5.92
C ASN A 76 14.09 -6.83 -4.51
N SER A 77 12.88 -7.33 -4.31
CA SER A 77 12.40 -7.84 -3.03
C SER A 77 13.16 -9.09 -2.53
N LEU A 78 13.76 -9.88 -3.43
CA LEU A 78 14.54 -11.06 -3.04
C LEU A 78 15.93 -10.69 -2.52
N THR A 79 16.55 -9.64 -3.08
CA THR A 79 17.88 -9.16 -2.65
C THR A 79 17.80 -7.99 -1.66
N LEU A 80 16.60 -7.49 -1.39
CA LEU A 80 16.33 -6.27 -0.61
C LEU A 80 16.98 -5.02 -1.20
N GLU A 81 17.24 -5.02 -2.51
CA GLU A 81 17.78 -3.86 -3.21
C GLU A 81 16.71 -2.77 -3.31
N THR A 82 17.09 -1.54 -2.98
CA THR A 82 16.26 -0.35 -3.15
C THR A 82 16.96 0.60 -4.12
N ARG A 83 16.35 0.84 -5.29
CA ARG A 83 16.88 1.78 -6.31
C ARG A 83 16.22 3.15 -6.21
N GLU A 84 14.90 3.20 -6.06
CA GLU A 84 14.14 4.45 -5.86
C GLU A 84 13.04 4.24 -4.82
N VAL A 85 12.65 5.33 -4.14
CA VAL A 85 11.59 5.32 -3.14
C VAL A 85 10.67 6.51 -3.38
N PHE A 86 9.37 6.23 -3.47
CA PHE A 86 8.33 7.23 -3.67
C PHE A 86 7.31 7.15 -2.54
N TYR A 87 7.14 8.24 -1.81
CA TYR A 87 6.11 8.34 -0.79
C TYR A 87 4.88 9.06 -1.35
N THR A 88 3.72 8.45 -1.16
CA THR A 88 2.43 9.06 -1.52
C THR A 88 2.17 10.35 -0.73
N PRO A 89 1.37 11.30 -1.22
CA PRO A 89 1.00 12.50 -0.47
C PRO A 89 0.38 12.18 0.91
N ALA A 90 -0.48 11.15 0.97
CA ALA A 90 -1.13 10.70 2.20
C ALA A 90 -0.13 10.24 3.27
N HIS A 91 1.05 9.74 2.89
CA HIS A 91 2.12 9.41 3.84
C HIS A 91 2.62 10.64 4.61
N TYR A 92 2.76 11.78 3.94
CA TYR A 92 3.25 13.02 4.55
C TYR A 92 2.17 13.78 5.32
N MET A 93 0.90 13.57 4.99
CA MET A 93 -0.21 14.33 5.57
C MET A 93 -0.55 13.93 7.01
N GLY A 94 0.08 12.88 7.56
CA GLY A 94 0.04 12.56 8.99
C GLY A 94 -1.37 12.49 9.58
N LEU A 95 -2.22 11.59 9.04
CA LEU A 95 -3.59 11.35 9.52
C LEU A 95 -3.67 10.26 10.60
#